data_AF-A0A523HE75-F1
#
_entry.id   AF-A0A523HE75-F1
#
_cell.length_a   1.000
_cell.length_b   1.000
_cell.length_c   1.000
_cell.angle_alpha   90.00
_cell.angle_beta   90.00
_cell.angle_gamma   90.00
#
_symmetry.space_group_name_H-M   'P 1'
#
loop_
_entity.id
_entity.type
_entity.pdbx_description
1 polymer ?
#
loop_
_entity_poly.entity_id
_entity_poly.type
_entity_poly.pdbx_seq_one_letter_code
_entity_poly.pdbx_strand_id
1 'polypeptide(L)'
;MADEDFNKFASPDSEYIDSALVADDLASLREASGRLEGFADKHTTHSDIRGLIKLSTFNDVDSCIDLLNRLYVKYHSFFHAKKIDTSFIEPKHDWKNIFSVPWLPSSE
;
A
#
# COMPACT_ATOMS: atom_id res chain seq x y z
N MET A 1 -2.15 -9.48 -26.59
CA MET A 1 -1.34 -9.20 -25.40
C MET A 1 -1.59 -7.80 -24.83
N ALA A 2 -1.31 -6.69 -25.55
CA ALA A 2 -1.64 -5.34 -25.03
C ALA A 2 -3.15 -5.12 -24.83
N ASP A 3 -3.97 -5.54 -25.80
CA ASP A 3 -5.44 -5.43 -25.70
C ASP A 3 -6.02 -6.30 -24.58
N GLU A 4 -5.42 -7.45 -24.27
CA GLU A 4 -5.90 -8.35 -23.22
C GLU A 4 -5.70 -7.76 -21.82
N ASP A 5 -4.62 -7.00 -21.59
CA ASP A 5 -4.38 -6.34 -20.32
C ASP A 5 -5.25 -5.09 -20.15
N PHE A 6 -5.52 -4.36 -21.23
CA PHE A 6 -6.44 -3.22 -21.23
C PHE A 6 -7.91 -3.66 -21.03
N ASN A 7 -8.33 -4.73 -21.70
CA ASN A 7 -9.69 -5.29 -21.61
C ASN A 7 -10.06 -5.83 -20.22
N LYS A 8 -9.09 -6.01 -19.31
CA LYS A 8 -9.36 -6.31 -17.90
C LYS A 8 -10.01 -5.13 -17.16
N PHE A 9 -9.86 -3.92 -17.68
CA PHE A 9 -10.28 -2.68 -17.03
C PHE A 9 -11.21 -1.81 -17.88
N ALA A 10 -11.46 -2.23 -19.12
CA ALA A 10 -12.41 -1.60 -20.03
C ALA A 10 -13.60 -2.53 -20.26
N SER A 11 -14.78 -1.96 -20.50
CA SER A 11 -15.90 -2.74 -21.04
C SER A 11 -15.54 -3.26 -22.44
N PRO A 12 -16.15 -4.38 -22.89
CA PRO A 12 -15.98 -4.85 -24.26
C PRO A 12 -16.21 -3.71 -25.27
N ASP A 13 -15.29 -3.57 -26.22
CA ASP A 13 -15.31 -2.55 -27.28
C ASP A 13 -15.21 -1.08 -26.82
N SER A 14 -14.88 -0.82 -25.55
CA SER A 14 -14.63 0.54 -25.04
C SER A 14 -13.21 0.99 -25.31
N GLU A 15 -13.05 2.23 -25.80
CA GLU A 15 -11.73 2.89 -25.93
C GLU A 15 -11.21 3.43 -24.59
N TYR A 16 -12.03 3.39 -23.54
CA TYR A 16 -11.73 3.95 -22.23
C TYR A 16 -11.88 2.90 -21.12
N ILE A 17 -11.05 3.03 -20.08
CA ILE A 17 -11.22 2.27 -18.84
C ILE A 17 -12.53 2.65 -18.15
N ASP A 18 -13.11 1.71 -17.43
CA ASP A 18 -14.33 1.93 -16.69
C ASP A 18 -14.11 2.94 -15.55
N SER A 19 -14.83 4.06 -15.63
CA SER A 19 -14.79 5.12 -14.61
C SER A 19 -15.24 4.65 -13.23
N ALA A 20 -16.11 3.64 -13.14
CA ALA A 20 -16.54 3.06 -11.87
C ALA A 20 -15.37 2.39 -11.15
N LEU A 21 -14.50 1.67 -11.88
CA LEU A 21 -13.30 1.06 -11.31
C LEU A 21 -12.34 2.11 -10.72
N VAL A 22 -12.23 3.27 -11.39
CA VAL A 22 -11.39 4.37 -10.90
C VAL A 22 -11.99 5.01 -9.64
N ALA A 23 -13.31 5.17 -9.61
CA ALA A 23 -14.01 5.69 -8.44
C ALA A 23 -13.87 4.76 -7.23
N ASP A 24 -13.97 3.45 -7.43
CA ASP A 24 -13.82 2.44 -6.38
C ASP A 24 -12.38 2.36 -5.85
N ASP A 25 -11.38 2.48 -6.74
CA ASP A 25 -9.97 2.56 -6.35
C ASP A 25 -9.72 3.80 -5.47
N LEU A 26 -10.26 4.96 -5.85
CA LEU A 26 -10.15 6.20 -5.07
C LEU A 26 -10.85 6.10 -3.72
N ALA A 27 -12.03 5.48 -3.66
CA ALA A 27 -12.74 5.24 -2.42
C ALA A 27 -11.92 4.34 -1.49
N SER A 28 -11.38 3.24 -2.02
CA SER A 28 -10.54 2.30 -1.28
C SER A 28 -9.28 2.98 -0.73
N LEU A 29 -8.63 3.83 -1.53
CA LEU A 29 -7.45 4.58 -1.10
C LEU A 29 -7.78 5.55 0.03
N ARG A 30 -8.88 6.30 -0.08
CA ARG A 30 -9.32 7.23 0.98
C ARG A 30 -9.65 6.51 2.28
N GLU A 31 -10.34 5.37 2.20
CA GLU A 31 -10.66 4.56 3.37
C GLU A 31 -9.40 4.01 4.04
N ALA A 32 -8.45 3.50 3.25
CA ALA A 32 -7.16 3.03 3.75
C ALA A 32 -6.36 4.16 4.42
N SER A 33 -6.27 5.33 3.78
CA SER A 33 -5.60 6.51 4.35
C SER A 33 -6.24 6.97 5.65
N GLY A 34 -7.57 7.08 5.72
CA GLY A 34 -8.25 7.52 6.95
C GLY A 34 -8.06 6.57 8.13
N ARG A 35 -7.91 5.26 7.89
CA ARG A 35 -7.58 4.28 8.94
C ARG A 35 -6.18 4.47 9.53
N LEU A 36 -5.23 4.92 8.71
CA LEU A 36 -3.84 5.11 9.12
C LEU A 36 -3.54 6.53 9.61
N GLU A 37 -4.35 7.53 9.23
CA GLU A 37 -4.19 8.91 9.67
C GLU A 37 -4.18 9.00 11.21
N GLY A 38 -5.10 8.32 11.88
CA GLY A 38 -5.12 8.24 13.35
C GLY A 38 -3.89 7.54 13.97
N PHE A 39 -3.22 6.65 13.23
CA PHE A 39 -1.96 6.03 13.67
C PHE A 39 -0.79 7.00 13.54
N ALA A 40 -0.69 7.64 12.37
CA ALA A 40 0.36 8.56 12.03
C ALA A 40 0.30 9.81 12.92
N ASP A 41 -0.90 10.35 13.17
CA ASP A 41 -1.10 11.51 14.03
C ASP A 41 -0.63 11.25 15.47
N LYS A 42 -0.91 10.05 16.00
CA LYS A 42 -0.48 9.63 17.34
C LYS A 42 1.05 9.49 17.45
N HIS A 43 1.71 8.96 16.41
CA HIS A 43 3.14 8.68 16.44
C HIS A 43 4.02 9.87 16.01
N THR A 44 3.48 10.78 15.20
CA THR A 44 4.18 11.98 14.71
C THR A 44 4.00 13.16 15.65
N THR A 45 2.83 13.25 16.30
CA THR A 45 2.50 14.33 17.22
C THR A 45 2.50 13.79 18.65
N HIS A 46 3.60 14.01 19.36
CA HIS A 46 3.59 13.93 20.81
C HIS A 46 2.47 14.88 21.30
N SER A 47 1.34 14.34 21.78
CA SER A 47 0.20 15.06 22.40
C SER A 47 -1.06 15.27 21.53
N ASP A 48 -1.74 14.21 21.08
CA ASP A 48 -3.20 14.30 20.97
C ASP A 48 -3.87 13.45 22.05
N ILE A 49 -4.51 14.14 23.00
CA ILE A 49 -5.18 13.62 24.20
C ILE A 49 -6.56 13.01 23.81
N ARG A 50 -6.94 13.09 22.54
CA ARG A 50 -8.16 12.47 22.01
C ARG A 50 -7.97 10.96 21.94
N GLY A 51 -8.56 10.25 22.91
CA GLY A 51 -8.57 8.80 22.97
C GLY A 51 -9.06 8.20 21.64
N LEU A 52 -8.13 7.55 20.93
CA LEU A 52 -8.43 6.82 19.70
C LEU A 52 -9.40 5.67 19.99
N ILE A 53 -10.52 5.66 19.28
CA ILE A 53 -11.59 4.67 19.41
C ILE A 53 -11.14 3.28 18.90
N LYS A 54 -10.07 3.21 18.11
CA LYS A 54 -9.44 1.95 17.67
C LYS A 54 -7.99 2.18 17.26
N LEU A 55 -7.06 1.43 17.84
CA LEU A 55 -5.67 1.39 17.39
C LEU A 55 -5.60 0.57 16.10
N SER A 56 -5.03 1.16 15.04
CA SER A 56 -4.65 0.42 13.83
C SER A 56 -3.59 -0.63 14.16
N THR A 57 -3.70 -1.79 13.51
CA THR A 57 -2.81 -2.93 13.66
C THR A 57 -1.66 -2.87 12.64
N PHE A 58 -0.58 -3.61 12.87
CA PHE A 58 0.47 -3.78 11.85
C PHE A 58 -0.09 -4.35 10.54
N ASN A 59 -1.11 -5.22 10.64
CA ASN A 59 -1.80 -5.76 9.48
C ASN A 59 -2.55 -4.69 8.68
N ASP A 60 -3.05 -3.63 9.33
CA ASP A 60 -3.66 -2.50 8.62
C ASP A 60 -2.63 -1.73 7.80
N VAL A 61 -1.41 -1.57 8.33
CA VAL A 61 -0.28 -0.94 7.61
C VAL A 61 0.13 -1.80 6.42
N ASP A 62 0.35 -3.10 6.62
CA ASP A 62 0.71 -4.03 5.54
C ASP A 62 -0.36 -4.04 4.44
N SER A 63 -1.64 -4.10 4.82
CA SER A 63 -2.75 -4.06 3.86
C SER A 63 -2.80 -2.76 3.05
N CYS A 64 -2.45 -1.62 3.65
CA CYS A 64 -2.39 -0.35 2.95
C CYS A 64 -1.19 -0.27 1.99
N ILE A 65 -0.06 -0.84 2.39
CA ILE A 65 1.13 -0.99 1.56
C ILE A 65 0.80 -1.83 0.33
N ASP A 66 0.16 -3.00 0.51
CA ASP A 66 -0.29 -3.85 -0.59
C ASP A 66 -1.27 -3.14 -1.53
N LEU A 67 -2.25 -2.41 -0.97
CA LEU A 67 -3.18 -1.61 -1.75
C LEU A 67 -2.43 -0.57 -2.60
N LEU A 68 -1.50 0.17 -2.01
CA LEU A 68 -0.74 1.21 -2.70
C LEU A 68 0.06 0.62 -3.87
N ASN A 69 0.74 -0.51 -3.67
CA ASN A 69 1.51 -1.17 -4.73
C ASN A 69 0.59 -1.67 -5.86
N ARG A 70 -0.55 -2.27 -5.53
CA ARG A 70 -1.54 -2.70 -6.53
C ARG A 70 -2.02 -1.53 -7.39
N LEU A 71 -2.37 -0.41 -6.76
CA LEU A 71 -2.81 0.79 -7.47
C LEU A 71 -1.68 1.41 -8.30
N TYR A 72 -0.47 1.50 -7.73
CA TYR A 72 0.69 2.05 -8.43
C TYR A 72 1.02 1.25 -9.69
N VAL A 73 1.11 -0.08 -9.60
CA VAL A 73 1.37 -0.95 -10.75
C VAL A 73 0.29 -0.77 -11.84
N LYS A 74 -0.98 -0.74 -11.43
CA LYS A 74 -2.12 -0.54 -12.34
C LYS A 74 -2.02 0.80 -13.09
N TYR A 75 -1.94 1.92 -12.36
CA TYR A 75 -1.96 3.24 -12.96
C TYR A 75 -0.66 3.62 -13.67
N HIS A 76 0.49 3.13 -13.20
CA HIS A 76 1.76 3.29 -13.92
C HIS A 76 1.69 2.63 -15.30
N SER A 77 1.08 1.44 -15.38
CA SER A 77 0.90 0.74 -16.65
C SER A 77 0.02 1.53 -17.61
N PHE A 78 -1.06 2.16 -17.13
CA PHE A 78 -1.92 3.01 -17.95
C PHE A 78 -1.25 4.32 -18.39
N PHE A 79 -0.57 5.02 -17.49
CA PHE A 79 0.01 6.33 -17.81
C PHE A 79 1.29 6.24 -18.63
N HIS A 80 2.02 5.13 -18.55
CA HIS A 80 3.33 5.00 -19.18
C HIS A 80 3.45 3.86 -20.17
N ALA A 81 2.40 3.06 -20.38
CA ALA A 81 2.43 1.85 -21.22
C ALA A 81 3.61 0.92 -20.88
N LYS A 82 3.97 0.86 -19.59
CA LYS A 82 5.12 0.12 -19.07
C LYS A 82 4.66 -0.83 -17.97
N LYS A 83 4.98 -2.12 -18.16
CA LYS A 83 4.80 -3.13 -17.13
C LYS A 83 5.84 -2.94 -16.02
N ILE A 84 5.36 -2.80 -14.79
CA ILE A 84 6.17 -2.91 -13.57
C ILE A 84 5.64 -4.13 -12.83
N ASP A 85 6.51 -5.10 -12.53
CA ASP A 85 6.09 -6.33 -11.85
C ASP A 85 5.89 -6.10 -10.34
N THR A 86 6.68 -5.22 -9.70
CA THR A 86 6.49 -4.79 -8.29
C THR A 86 7.20 -3.44 -8.04
N SER A 87 6.64 -2.56 -7.19
CA SER A 87 7.33 -1.33 -6.75
C SER A 87 8.05 -1.48 -5.41
N PHE A 88 7.89 -2.62 -4.74
CA PHE A 88 8.61 -2.84 -3.49
C PHE A 88 10.07 -3.11 -3.77
N ILE A 89 10.90 -2.25 -3.20
CA ILE A 89 12.30 -2.55 -2.94
C ILE A 89 12.28 -3.85 -2.13
N GLU A 90 12.56 -4.98 -2.79
CA GLU A 90 12.91 -6.18 -2.06
C GLU A 90 14.02 -5.79 -1.09
N PRO A 91 13.89 -6.09 0.22
CA PRO A 91 14.94 -5.82 1.15
C PRO A 91 16.23 -6.44 0.61
N LYS A 92 17.16 -5.60 0.13
CA LYS A 92 18.39 -6.06 -0.56
C LYS A 92 19.30 -6.90 0.34
N HIS A 93 18.98 -6.97 1.62
CA HIS A 93 19.71 -7.63 2.67
C HIS A 93 18.70 -8.24 3.65
N ASP A 94 19.13 -9.28 4.36
CA ASP A 94 18.35 -9.88 5.43
C ASP A 94 18.24 -8.88 6.59
N TRP A 95 17.28 -7.96 6.47
CA TRP A 95 17.00 -6.94 7.46
C TRP A 95 16.58 -7.55 8.80
N LYS A 96 16.24 -8.85 8.84
CA LYS A 96 15.94 -9.54 10.10
C LYS A 96 17.19 -9.99 10.84
N ASN A 97 18.35 -9.97 10.20
CA ASN A 97 19.62 -10.40 10.80
C ASN A 97 19.96 -9.59 12.07
N ILE A 98 19.56 -8.31 12.15
CA ILE A 98 19.77 -7.50 13.37
C ILE A 98 18.98 -7.99 14.59
N PHE A 99 17.95 -8.83 14.40
CA PHE A 99 17.18 -9.45 15.48
C PHE A 99 17.69 -10.85 15.84
N SER A 100 18.67 -11.39 15.10
CA SER A 100 19.26 -12.71 15.38
C SER A 100 20.32 -12.67 16.46
N VAL A 101 20.86 -11.47 16.76
CA VAL A 101 21.91 -11.26 17.76
C VAL A 101 21.27 -10.74 19.05
N PRO A 102 21.63 -11.28 20.23
CA PRO A 102 21.19 -10.73 21.51
C PRO A 102 21.61 -9.26 21.66
N TRP A 103 20.67 -8.39 22.02
CA TRP A 103 20.94 -6.95 22.17
C TRP A 103 21.71 -6.62 23.45
N LEU A 104 21.73 -7.56 24.40
CA LEU A 104 22.48 -7.49 25.63
C LEU A 104 23.56 -8.57 25.62
N PRO A 105 24.77 -8.29 26.12
CA PRO A 105 25.78 -9.32 26.31
C PRO A 105 25.22 -10.40 27.24
N SER A 106 25.50 -11.66 26.91
CA SER A 106 25.31 -12.78 27.83
C SER A 106 26.10 -12.46 29.09
N SER A 107 25.41 -12.30 30.22
CA SER A 107 26.06 -12.19 31.52
C SER A 107 26.72 -13.54 31.83
N GLU A 108 28.04 -13.63 31.66
CA GLU A 108 28.89 -14.66 32.27
C GLU A 108 29.13 -14.35 33.76
#